data_AF-A0A6V8PYE1-F1
#
_entry.id   AF-A0A6V8PYE1-F1
#
_cell.length_a   1.000
_cell.length_b   1.000
_cell.length_c   1.000
_cell.angle_alpha   90.00
_cell.angle_beta   90.00
_cell.angle_gamma   90.00
#
_symmetry.space_group_name_H-M   'P 1'
#
loop_
_entity.id
_entity.type
_entity.pdbx_description
1 polymer ?
#
loop_
_entity_poly.entity_id
_entity_poly.type
_entity_poly.pdbx_seq_one_letter_code
_entity_poly.pdbx_strand_id
1 'polypeptide(L)'
;EAAWRALKKKGRINKEIKIVTLPGDGGTHDIGLQALSGALERGHDVMHTCLDNGAYMNTGIQRSSATPWGASTTTSPAGRVIPGKGERRKDICRIVLAHRIPYVA
;
A
#
# COMPACT_ATOMS: atom_id res chain seq x y z
N GLU A 1 4.74 -13.78 4.14
CA GLU A 1 4.99 -14.85 5.14
C GLU A 1 4.88 -16.28 4.60
N ALA A 2 3.84 -16.64 3.83
CA ALA A 2 3.57 -18.02 3.42
C ALA A 2 4.77 -18.74 2.76
N ALA A 3 5.51 -18.07 1.87
CA ALA A 3 6.70 -18.64 1.23
C ALA A 3 7.79 -19.00 2.26
N TRP A 4 8.02 -18.14 3.26
CA TRP A 4 8.98 -18.43 4.34
C TRP A 4 8.52 -19.62 5.18
N ARG A 5 7.24 -19.69 5.58
CA ARG A 5 6.69 -20.84 6.31
C ARG A 5 6.89 -22.14 5.53
N ALA A 6 6.68 -22.11 4.21
CA ALA A 6 6.91 -23.27 3.33
C ALA A 6 8.39 -23.67 3.25
N LEU A 7 9.32 -22.71 3.16
CA LEU A 7 10.75 -22.98 3.14
C LEU A 7 11.28 -23.51 4.48
N LYS A 8 10.76 -22.98 5.60
CA LYS A 8 11.05 -23.47 6.95
C LYS A 8 10.58 -24.91 7.15
N LYS A 9 9.33 -25.21 6.74
CA LYS A 9 8.80 -26.59 6.77
C LYS A 9 9.63 -27.58 5.94
N LYS A 10 10.25 -27.12 4.86
CA LYS A 10 11.15 -27.92 4.00
C LYS A 10 12.60 -28.01 4.53
N GLY A 11 12.91 -27.41 5.68
CA GLY A 11 14.28 -27.38 6.23
C GLY A 11 15.27 -26.55 5.39
N ARG A 12 14.79 -25.71 4.47
CA ARG A 12 15.64 -24.87 3.60
C ARG A 12 16.06 -23.57 4.29
N ILE A 13 15.31 -23.15 5.30
CA ILE A 13 15.59 -21.98 6.13
C ILE A 13 15.40 -22.39 7.58
N ASN A 14 16.46 -22.30 8.38
CA ASN A 14 16.46 -22.71 9.80
C ASN A 14 16.53 -21.51 10.76
N LYS A 15 16.29 -20.30 10.26
CA LYS A 15 16.28 -19.07 11.05
C LYS A 15 14.89 -18.44 11.07
N GLU A 16 14.57 -17.82 12.19
CA GLU A 16 13.48 -16.84 12.24
C GLU A 16 13.86 -15.62 11.41
N ILE A 17 12.92 -15.12 10.63
CA ILE A 17 13.11 -13.92 9.83
C ILE A 17 12.00 -12.92 10.17
N LYS A 18 12.34 -11.64 10.12
CA LYS A 18 11.35 -10.57 10.08
C LYS A 18 11.11 -10.19 8.63
N ILE A 19 9.85 -10.17 8.23
CA ILE A 19 9.44 -9.82 6.87
C ILE A 19 8.99 -8.37 6.89
N VAL A 20 9.61 -7.57 6.03
CA VAL A 20 9.30 -6.15 5.86
C VAL A 20 8.92 -5.91 4.41
N THR A 21 7.85 -5.16 4.17
CA THR A 21 7.43 -4.71 2.84
C THR A 21 7.50 -3.19 2.76
N LEU A 22 8.08 -2.68 1.67
CA LEU A 22 8.31 -1.24 1.44
C LEU A 22 7.72 -0.75 0.11
N PRO A 23 6.42 -0.94 -0.16
CA PRO A 23 5.80 -0.42 -1.38
C PRO A 23 5.58 1.09 -1.30
N GLY A 24 5.46 1.73 -2.46
CA GLY A 24 4.92 3.08 -2.56
C GLY A 24 3.42 3.15 -2.26
N ASP A 25 2.88 4.36 -2.30
CA ASP A 25 1.45 4.64 -2.14
C ASP A 25 0.60 3.91 -3.19
N GLY A 26 1.02 3.89 -4.44
CA GLY A 26 0.29 3.17 -5.49
C GLY A 26 0.23 1.65 -5.27
N GLY A 27 1.30 1.07 -4.74
CA GLY A 27 1.32 -0.33 -4.33
C GLY A 27 0.38 -0.61 -3.16
N THR A 28 0.31 0.29 -2.18
CA THR A 28 -0.50 0.09 -0.97
C THR A 28 -1.98 0.45 -1.17
N HIS A 29 -2.26 1.59 -1.80
CA HIS A 29 -3.59 2.17 -1.89
C HIS A 29 -4.40 1.65 -3.08
N ASP A 30 -3.74 1.13 -4.12
CA ASP A 30 -4.40 0.67 -5.35
C ASP A 30 -4.14 -0.83 -5.59
N ILE A 31 -3.15 -1.17 -6.43
CA ILE A 31 -3.00 -2.54 -6.99
C ILE A 31 -2.74 -3.60 -5.91
N GLY A 32 -2.01 -3.28 -4.85
CA GLY A 32 -1.70 -4.20 -3.77
C GLY A 32 -2.69 -4.16 -2.61
N LEU A 33 -3.73 -3.32 -2.65
CA LEU A 33 -4.70 -3.20 -1.55
C LEU A 33 -5.41 -4.53 -1.25
N GLN A 34 -5.80 -5.27 -2.29
CA GLN A 34 -6.42 -6.59 -2.12
C GLN A 34 -5.48 -7.57 -1.41
N ALA A 35 -4.20 -7.58 -1.80
CA ALA A 35 -3.21 -8.46 -1.20
C ALA A 35 -2.91 -8.09 0.25
N LEU A 36 -2.81 -6.79 0.54
CA LEU A 36 -2.68 -6.25 1.89
C LEU A 36 -3.88 -6.66 2.74
N SER A 37 -5.10 -6.34 2.30
CA SER A 37 -6.36 -6.72 2.96
C SER A 37 -6.39 -8.20 3.34
N GLY A 38 -6.04 -9.10 2.40
CA GLY A 38 -6.00 -10.52 2.70
C GLY A 38 -4.88 -10.91 3.68
N ALA A 39 -3.73 -10.24 3.66
CA ALA A 39 -2.67 -10.47 4.64
C ALA A 39 -3.08 -10.04 6.06
N LEU A 40 -3.80 -8.92 6.18
CA LEU A 40 -4.35 -8.43 7.44
C LEU A 40 -5.41 -9.39 8.00
N GLU A 41 -6.35 -9.83 7.16
CA GLU A 41 -7.40 -10.78 7.54
C GLU A 41 -6.83 -12.10 8.07
N ARG A 42 -5.73 -12.57 7.49
CA ARG A 42 -5.04 -13.80 7.93
C ARG A 42 -4.07 -13.58 9.09
N GLY A 43 -3.90 -12.35 9.58
CA GLY A 43 -2.99 -12.03 10.67
C GLY A 43 -1.53 -12.38 10.38
N HIS A 44 -1.02 -12.05 9.18
CA HIS A 44 0.39 -12.31 8.85
C HIS A 44 1.33 -11.48 9.75
N ASP A 45 2.41 -12.07 10.27
CA ASP A 45 3.46 -11.35 11.04
C ASP A 45 4.42 -10.66 10.06
N VAL A 46 4.04 -9.47 9.61
CA VAL A 46 4.76 -8.67 8.61
C VAL A 46 4.71 -7.20 9.00
N MET A 47 5.84 -6.50 8.88
CA MET A 47 5.88 -5.04 8.93
C MET A 47 5.66 -4.49 7.51
N HIS A 48 4.53 -3.82 7.28
CA HIS A 48 4.24 -3.16 6.01
C HIS A 48 4.36 -1.65 6.16
N THR A 49 5.28 -1.04 5.42
CA THR A 49 5.54 0.40 5.49
C THR A 49 5.35 1.01 4.11
N CYS A 50 4.30 1.82 4.00
CA CYS A 50 3.98 2.54 2.76
C CYS A 50 4.86 3.79 2.63
N LEU A 51 5.69 3.84 1.60
CA LEU A 51 6.44 5.02 1.22
C LEU A 51 5.54 5.96 0.43
N ASP A 52 4.76 6.78 1.14
CA ASP A 52 3.72 7.60 0.54
C ASP A 52 4.25 8.97 0.09
N ASN A 53 4.30 9.17 -1.22
CA ASN A 53 4.67 10.44 -1.86
C ASN A 53 3.50 11.03 -2.68
N GLY A 54 2.30 10.44 -2.60
CA GLY A 54 1.07 10.95 -3.21
C GLY A 54 0.91 10.76 -4.71
N ALA A 55 1.71 9.92 -5.38
CA ALA A 55 1.49 9.58 -6.79
C ALA A 55 2.30 8.34 -7.21
N TYR A 56 2.00 7.77 -8.38
CA TYR A 56 2.93 6.85 -9.03
C TYR A 56 4.15 7.59 -9.58
N MET A 57 5.12 7.87 -8.71
CA MET A 57 6.28 8.69 -9.07
C MET A 57 7.15 8.06 -10.15
N ASN A 58 7.41 6.75 -10.06
CA ASN A 58 8.33 6.06 -10.97
C ASN A 58 7.85 6.07 -12.43
N THR A 59 6.53 6.06 -12.66
CA THR A 59 5.92 6.01 -14.00
C THR A 59 5.46 7.39 -14.48
N GLY A 60 6.06 8.46 -13.96
CA GLY A 60 5.79 9.82 -14.40
C GLY A 60 4.63 10.47 -13.66
N ILE A 61 4.57 10.35 -12.34
CA ILE A 61 3.63 11.09 -11.47
C ILE A 61 2.17 10.88 -11.90
N GLN A 62 1.76 9.63 -12.10
CA GLN A 62 0.37 9.30 -12.41
C GLN A 62 -0.48 9.34 -11.14
N ARG A 63 -1.77 9.69 -11.26
CA ARG A 63 -2.72 9.74 -10.15
C ARG A 63 -2.85 8.40 -9.43
N SER A 64 -2.70 8.41 -8.10
CA SER A 64 -2.97 7.26 -7.23
C SER A 64 -4.17 7.54 -6.32
N SER A 65 -4.65 6.52 -5.60
CA SER A 65 -5.63 6.75 -4.53
C SER A 65 -5.08 7.57 -3.35
N ALA A 66 -3.76 7.68 -3.17
CA ALA A 66 -3.14 8.51 -2.14
C ALA A 66 -2.98 9.98 -2.54
N THR A 67 -3.03 10.29 -3.84
CA THR A 67 -2.91 11.67 -4.34
C THR A 67 -3.87 12.62 -3.60
N PRO A 68 -3.41 13.80 -3.13
CA PRO A 68 -4.26 14.77 -2.49
C PRO A 68 -5.37 15.30 -3.42
N TRP A 69 -6.47 15.76 -2.84
CA TRP A 69 -7.52 16.43 -3.59
C TRP A 69 -6.97 17.68 -4.28
N GLY A 70 -7.32 17.87 -5.55
CA GLY A 70 -6.88 19.01 -6.36
C GLY A 70 -5.41 18.96 -6.82
N ALA A 71 -4.64 17.94 -6.43
CA ALA A 71 -3.26 17.82 -6.86
C ALA A 71 -3.17 17.51 -8.36
N SER A 72 -2.21 18.15 -9.02
CA SER A 72 -1.91 17.92 -10.44
C SER A 72 -1.05 16.68 -10.62
N THR A 73 -1.42 15.81 -11.55
CA THR A 73 -0.69 14.60 -11.95
C THR A 73 -0.77 14.43 -13.47
N THR A 74 0.06 13.58 -14.07
CA THR A 74 0.06 13.40 -15.53
C THR A 74 -1.26 12.83 -16.07
N THR A 75 -1.98 12.05 -15.25
CA THR A 75 -3.30 11.50 -15.59
C THR A 75 -4.48 12.26 -14.99
N SER A 76 -4.21 13.30 -14.18
CA SER A 76 -5.24 14.23 -13.67
C SER A 76 -4.61 15.62 -13.52
N PRO A 77 -4.37 16.34 -14.64
CA PRO A 77 -3.71 17.63 -14.61
C PRO A 77 -4.62 18.70 -14.00
N ALA A 78 -4.05 19.59 -13.18
CA ALA A 78 -4.78 20.75 -12.67
C ALA A 78 -4.79 21.90 -13.69
N GLY A 79 -5.96 22.44 -13.97
CA GLY A 79 -6.20 23.51 -14.93
C GLY A 79 -7.63 24.02 -14.88
N ARG A 80 -8.03 24.84 -15.86
CA ARG A 80 -9.35 25.49 -15.89
C ARG A 80 -10.52 24.50 -16.07
N VAL A 81 -10.28 23.38 -16.74
CA VAL A 81 -11.30 22.37 -17.07
C VAL A 81 -11.25 21.19 -16.10
N ILE A 82 -10.04 20.71 -15.78
CA ILE A 82 -9.82 19.60 -14.85
C ILE A 82 -9.15 20.18 -13.61
N PRO A 83 -9.75 20.09 -12.41
CA PRO A 83 -9.19 20.71 -11.20
C PRO A 83 -8.09 19.85 -10.55
N GLY A 84 -7.44 18.95 -11.29
CA GLY A 84 -6.58 17.90 -10.74
C GLY A 84 -7.39 16.69 -10.30
N LYS A 85 -6.90 15.94 -9.30
CA LYS A 85 -7.66 14.81 -8.74
C LYS A 85 -8.95 15.26 -8.06
N GLY A 86 -10.09 14.73 -8.53
CA GLY A 86 -11.41 15.05 -7.98
C GLY A 86 -11.76 14.30 -6.69
N GLU A 87 -11.22 13.09 -6.50
CA GLU A 87 -11.50 12.29 -5.32
C GLU A 87 -10.65 12.72 -4.12
N ARG A 88 -11.16 12.50 -2.91
CA ARG A 88 -10.35 12.63 -1.70
C ARG A 88 -9.31 11.52 -1.62
N ARG A 89 -8.23 11.78 -0.89
CA ARG A 89 -7.23 10.77 -0.54
C ARG A 89 -7.91 9.60 0.16
N LYS A 90 -7.62 8.38 -0.28
CA LYS A 90 -8.10 7.16 0.36
C LYS A 90 -7.42 7.03 1.73
N ASP A 91 -8.24 6.88 2.76
CA ASP A 91 -7.75 6.71 4.13
C ASP A 91 -7.37 5.25 4.36
N ILE A 92 -6.11 4.92 4.04
CA ILE A 92 -5.60 3.55 4.19
C ILE A 92 -5.59 3.12 5.65
N CYS A 93 -5.27 4.03 6.59
CA CYS A 93 -5.22 3.71 8.01
C CYS A 93 -6.60 3.30 8.54
N ARG A 94 -7.69 3.95 8.11
CA ARG A 94 -9.06 3.52 8.45
C ARG A 94 -9.42 2.14 7.88
N ILE A 95 -9.00 1.85 6.64
CA ILE A 95 -9.23 0.51 6.04
C ILE A 95 -8.48 -0.54 6.87
N VAL A 96 -7.21 -0.30 7.16
CA VAL A 96 -6.36 -1.17 7.96
C VAL A 96 -6.94 -1.36 9.37
N LEU A 97 -7.41 -0.29 10.01
CA LEU A 97 -8.04 -0.33 11.33
C LEU A 97 -9.32 -1.19 11.33
N ALA A 98 -10.09 -1.17 10.23
CA ALA A 98 -11.31 -1.98 10.10
C ALA A 98 -11.03 -3.50 10.13
N HIS A 99 -9.82 -3.93 9.79
CA HIS A 99 -9.38 -5.33 9.95
C HIS A 99 -9.07 -5.72 11.41
N ARG A 100 -9.12 -4.76 12.36
CA ARG A 100 -8.86 -4.97 13.80
C ARG A 100 -7.46 -5.56 14.08
N ILE A 101 -6.46 -5.12 13.32
CA ILE A 101 -5.07 -5.53 13.53
C ILE A 101 -4.45 -4.78 14.73
N PRO A 102 -3.42 -5.34 15.39
CA PRO A 102 -2.89 -4.78 16.63
C PRO A 102 -2.11 -3.47 16.48
N TYR A 103 -1.67 -3.11 15.26
CA TYR A 103 -0.86 -1.92 15.04
C TYR A 103 -1.11 -1.28 13.67
N VAL A 104 -1.31 0.03 13.66
CA VAL A 104 -1.33 0.91 12.47
C VAL A 104 -0.83 2.29 12.89
N ALA A 105 0.03 2.90 12.08
CA ALA A 105 0.59 4.23 12.28
C ALA A 105 0.89 4.90 10.94
#